data_AF-A0A6A5G3L4-F1
#
_entry.id   AF-A0A6A5G3L4-F1
#
_cell.length_a   1.000
_cell.length_b   1.000
_cell.length_c   1.000
_cell.angle_alpha   90.00
_cell.angle_beta   90.00
_cell.angle_gamma   90.00
#
_symmetry.space_group_name_H-M   'P 1'
#
loop_
_entity.id
_entity.type
_entity.pdbx_description
1 polymer ?
#
loop_
_entity_poly.entity_id
_entity_poly.type
_entity_poly.pdbx_seq_one_letter_code
_entity_poly.pdbx_strand_id
1 'polypeptide(L)'
;MALLIRKHNKKYEFSTRFKVSSRFQNRQAVETTNTICILSLFSSIFLFIYTVGIFVLLAVRPSISPFVFNIFVTYVYTIPFVAFMIPRLILFRIRATRRKRVHALNGFAQVKQTQDEHINELRVMWS
;
A
#
# COMPACT_ATOMS: atom_id res chain seq x y z
N MET A 1 5.54 14.32 -3.67
CA MET A 1 6.48 13.23 -3.99
C MET A 1 5.79 11.93 -4.41
N ALA A 2 4.96 11.32 -3.55
CA ALA A 2 4.28 10.04 -3.80
C ALA A 2 3.51 9.94 -5.14
N LEU A 3 2.76 10.98 -5.51
CA LEU A 3 1.98 11.01 -6.76
C LEU A 3 2.85 11.01 -8.02
N LEU A 4 4.05 11.62 -7.95
CA LEU A 4 4.99 11.69 -9.08
C LEU A 4 5.61 10.33 -9.36
N ILE A 5 6.01 9.60 -8.31
CA ILE A 5 6.54 8.24 -8.41
C ILE A 5 5.48 7.30 -9.00
N ARG A 6 4.22 7.43 -8.57
CA ARG A 6 3.10 6.66 -9.14
C ARG A 6 2.92 6.96 -10.63
N LYS A 7 2.95 8.24 -11.03
CA LYS A 7 2.79 8.66 -12.43
C LYS A 7 3.95 8.16 -13.30
N HIS A 8 5.18 8.19 -12.75
CA HIS A 8 6.37 7.68 -13.42
C HIS A 8 6.28 6.16 -13.63
N ASN A 9 5.99 5.37 -12.59
CA ASN A 9 5.89 3.91 -12.71
C ASN A 9 4.75 3.46 -13.65
N LYS A 10 3.63 4.18 -13.69
CA LYS A 10 2.52 3.90 -14.62
C LYS A 10 2.91 4.10 -16.09
N LYS A 11 3.86 4.99 -16.38
CA LYS A 11 4.36 5.24 -17.74
C LYS A 11 5.11 4.03 -18.32
N TYR A 12 5.80 3.24 -17.48
CA TYR A 12 6.58 2.08 -17.91
C TYR A 12 5.77 0.78 -18.01
N GLU A 13 4.51 0.77 -17.58
CA GLU A 13 3.62 -0.40 -17.66
C GLU A 13 3.38 -0.86 -19.11
N PHE A 14 3.43 0.06 -20.07
CA PHE A 14 3.19 -0.20 -21.50
C PHE A 14 4.46 -0.44 -22.33
N SER A 15 5.66 -0.24 -21.76
CA SER A 15 6.92 -0.37 -22.52
C SER A 15 7.32 -1.83 -22.81
N THR A 16 6.91 -2.79 -21.99
CA THR A 16 7.33 -4.19 -22.10
C THR A 16 6.17 -5.10 -22.47
N ARG A 17 5.72 -5.03 -23.73
CA ARG A 17 4.54 -5.77 -24.23
C ARG A 17 4.72 -7.29 -24.27
N PHE A 18 5.94 -7.79 -24.50
CA PHE A 18 6.19 -9.21 -24.83
C PHE A 18 6.85 -10.05 -23.73
N LYS A 19 7.39 -9.45 -22.65
CA LYS A 19 8.06 -10.20 -21.57
C LYS A 19 7.16 -10.29 -20.33
N VAL A 20 6.50 -11.43 -20.12
CA VAL A 20 5.57 -11.69 -19.00
C VAL A 20 6.24 -11.46 -17.63
N SER A 21 7.47 -11.93 -17.43
CA SER A 21 8.23 -11.72 -16.18
C SER A 21 8.47 -10.22 -15.89
N SER A 22 8.81 -9.44 -16.93
CA SER A 22 9.01 -7.99 -16.79
C SER A 22 7.70 -7.26 -16.49
N ARG A 23 6.58 -7.66 -17.10
CA ARG A 23 5.24 -7.12 -16.74
C ARG A 23 4.88 -7.43 -15.30
N PHE A 24 5.18 -8.63 -14.83
CA PHE A 24 4.91 -9.03 -13.44
C PHE A 24 5.71 -8.18 -12.45
N GLN A 25 7.01 -8.00 -12.69
CA GLN A 25 7.86 -7.14 -11.87
C GLN A 25 7.39 -5.69 -11.89
N ASN A 26 7.04 -5.14 -13.06
CA ASN A 26 6.51 -3.77 -13.17
C ASN A 26 5.19 -3.62 -12.40
N ARG A 27 4.27 -4.58 -12.52
CA ARG A 27 2.97 -4.55 -11.82
C ARG A 27 3.16 -4.65 -10.30
N GLN A 28 4.09 -5.48 -9.86
CA GLN A 28 4.47 -5.60 -8.45
C GLN A 28 5.16 -4.33 -7.92
N ALA A 29 6.01 -3.69 -8.72
CA ALA A 29 6.63 -2.41 -8.40
C ALA A 29 5.58 -1.29 -8.25
N VAL A 30 4.58 -1.24 -9.14
CA VAL A 30 3.45 -0.30 -9.04
C VAL A 30 2.62 -0.56 -7.78
N GLU A 31 2.28 -1.82 -7.49
CA GLU A 31 1.45 -2.20 -6.33
C GLU A 31 2.15 -1.90 -4.98
N THR A 32 3.45 -2.20 -4.90
CA THR A 32 4.28 -1.92 -3.72
C THR A 32 4.51 -0.43 -3.54
N THR A 33 4.84 0.29 -4.61
CA THR A 33 4.99 1.76 -4.60
C THR A 33 3.70 2.44 -4.13
N ASN A 34 2.53 1.99 -4.61
CA ASN A 34 1.25 2.53 -4.17
C ASN A 34 1.03 2.30 -2.66
N THR A 35 1.38 1.11 -2.18
CA THR A 35 1.30 0.78 -0.75
C THR A 35 2.22 1.68 0.09
N ILE A 36 3.48 1.84 -0.30
CA ILE A 36 4.46 2.70 0.37
C ILE A 36 4.01 4.17 0.34
N CYS A 37 3.45 4.64 -0.78
CA CYS A 37 2.93 6.00 -0.91
C CYS A 37 1.79 6.28 0.08
N ILE A 38 0.80 5.39 0.14
CA ILE A 38 -0.34 5.52 1.07
C ILE A 38 0.17 5.54 2.52
N LEU A 39 1.07 4.62 2.84
CA LEU A 39 1.66 4.48 4.15
C LEU A 39 2.47 5.71 4.57
N SER A 40 3.26 6.27 3.66
CA SER A 40 4.03 7.50 3.85
C SER A 40 3.12 8.70 4.07
N LEU A 41 2.00 8.81 3.35
CA LEU A 41 1.00 9.85 3.57
C LEU A 41 0.39 9.75 4.97
N PHE A 42 -0.05 8.56 5.39
CA PHE A 42 -0.56 8.36 6.76
C PHE A 42 0.49 8.72 7.81
N SER A 43 1.73 8.26 7.62
CA SER A 43 2.83 8.55 8.55
C SER A 43 3.10 10.05 8.65
N SER A 44 3.05 10.76 7.54
CA SER A 44 3.21 12.22 7.51
C SER A 44 2.09 12.93 8.27
N ILE A 45 0.84 12.45 8.13
CA ILE A 45 -0.31 13.02 8.86
C ILE A 45 -0.15 12.79 10.35
N PHE A 46 0.20 11.58 10.80
CA PHE A 46 0.39 11.29 12.22
C PHE A 46 1.55 12.09 12.83
N LEU A 47 2.68 12.21 12.12
CA LEU A 47 3.80 13.04 12.56
C LEU A 47 3.44 14.53 12.63
N PHE A 48 2.63 15.02 11.69
CA PHE A 48 2.11 16.39 11.72
C PHE A 48 1.18 16.63 12.91
N ILE A 49 0.28 15.70 13.20
CA ILE A 49 -0.59 15.77 14.40
C ILE A 49 0.26 15.77 15.66
N TYR A 50 1.31 14.95 15.72
CA TYR A 50 2.24 14.91 16.85
C TYR A 50 2.94 16.26 17.05
N THR A 51 3.55 16.83 15.99
CA THR A 51 4.28 18.09 16.11
C THR A 51 3.37 19.27 16.48
N VAL A 52 2.20 19.38 15.83
CA VAL A 52 1.20 20.41 16.17
C VAL A 52 0.66 20.19 17.59
N GLY A 53 0.38 18.94 17.97
CA GLY A 53 -0.11 18.60 19.30
C GLY A 53 0.86 19.01 20.40
N ILE A 54 2.16 18.71 20.25
CA ILE A 54 3.20 19.15 21.19
C ILE A 54 3.32 20.68 21.22
N PHE A 55 3.29 21.34 20.06
CA PHE A 55 3.36 22.80 19.99
C PHE A 55 2.20 23.47 20.75
N VAL A 56 0.97 23.00 20.55
CA VAL A 56 -0.21 23.49 21.27
C VAL A 56 -0.06 23.22 22.77
N LEU A 57 0.34 22.00 23.16
CA LEU A 57 0.57 21.63 24.56
C LEU A 57 1.60 22.54 25.26
N LEU A 58 2.68 22.89 24.57
CA LEU A 58 3.69 23.82 25.09
C LEU A 58 3.13 25.24 25.21
N ALA A 59 2.29 25.69 24.28
CA ALA A 59 1.67 27.01 24.33
C ALA A 59 0.68 27.17 25.49
N VAL A 60 -0.12 26.14 25.80
CA VAL A 60 -1.06 26.15 26.94
C VAL A 60 -0.42 25.72 28.27
N ARG A 61 0.83 25.26 28.28
CA ARG A 61 1.57 24.85 29.49
C ARG A 61 1.44 25.81 30.68
N PRO A 62 1.61 27.15 30.55
CA PRO A 62 1.50 28.06 31.69
C PRO A 62 0.07 28.19 32.25
N SER A 63 -0.95 27.80 31.48
CA SER A 63 -2.36 27.98 31.83
C SER A 63 -3.01 26.74 32.45
N ILE A 64 -2.31 25.60 32.48
CA ILE A 64 -2.88 24.32 32.92
C ILE A 64 -2.08 23.69 34.08
N SER A 65 -2.78 22.94 34.92
CA SER A 65 -2.16 22.18 36.01
C SER A 65 -1.15 21.16 35.47
N PRO A 66 0.00 20.94 36.16
CA PRO A 66 1.00 19.97 35.74
C PRO A 66 0.47 18.56 35.53
N PHE A 67 -0.51 18.14 36.33
CA PHE A 67 -1.16 16.83 36.23
C PHE A 67 -1.89 16.65 34.90
N VAL A 68 -2.70 17.65 34.53
CA VAL A 68 -3.49 17.64 33.29
C VAL A 68 -2.56 17.63 32.07
N PHE A 69 -1.51 18.47 32.09
CA PHE A 69 -0.51 18.46 31.03
C PHE A 69 0.17 17.10 30.86
N ASN A 70 0.57 16.45 31.95
CA ASN A 70 1.26 15.16 31.87
C ASN A 70 0.39 14.09 31.22
N ILE A 71 -0.92 14.05 31.53
CA ILE A 71 -1.86 13.12 30.89
C ILE A 71 -1.88 13.35 29.37
N PHE A 72 -2.10 14.60 28.93
CA PHE A 72 -2.17 14.92 27.50
C PHE A 72 -0.85 14.68 26.77
N VAL A 73 0.28 15.04 27.38
CA VAL A 73 1.60 14.83 26.76
C VAL A 73 1.88 13.33 26.59
N THR A 74 1.48 12.48 27.55
CA THR A 74 1.61 11.03 27.43
C THR A 74 0.82 10.50 26.24
N TYR A 75 -0.43 10.95 26.05
CA TYR A 75 -1.23 10.54 24.89
C TYR A 75 -0.60 10.98 23.57
N VAL A 76 -0.15 12.23 23.46
CA VAL A 76 0.49 12.72 22.23
C VAL A 76 1.79 11.95 21.94
N TYR A 77 2.55 11.58 22.98
CA TYR A 77 3.74 10.73 22.84
C TYR A 77 3.47 9.31 22.35
N THR A 78 2.23 8.81 22.42
CA THR A 78 1.89 7.50 21.86
C THR A 78 1.78 7.51 20.33
N ILE A 79 1.53 8.67 19.71
CA ILE A 79 1.28 8.81 18.26
C ILE A 79 2.48 8.34 17.40
N PRO A 80 3.74 8.68 17.71
CA PRO A 80 4.91 8.14 17.00
C PRO A 80 4.99 6.60 17.02
N PHE A 81 4.45 5.94 18.05
CA PHE A 81 4.49 4.48 18.13
C PHE A 81 3.56 3.79 17.12
N VAL A 82 2.57 4.51 16.57
CA VAL A 82 1.76 4.02 15.45
C VAL A 82 2.64 3.74 14.22
N ALA A 83 3.78 4.43 14.09
CA ALA A 83 4.75 4.13 13.03
C ALA A 83 5.34 2.71 13.15
N PHE A 84 5.44 2.13 14.35
CA PHE A 84 5.88 0.73 14.50
C PHE A 84 4.85 -0.29 14.01
N MET A 85 3.60 0.11 13.77
CA MET A 85 2.58 -0.74 13.15
C MET A 85 2.73 -0.81 11.63
N ILE A 86 3.54 0.07 11.03
CA ILE A 86 3.79 0.14 9.60
C ILE A 86 4.37 -1.17 9.02
N PRO A 87 5.44 -1.77 9.58
CA PRO A 87 5.98 -3.03 9.07
C PRO A 87 4.96 -4.18 9.13
N ARG A 88 4.12 -4.21 10.18
CA ARG A 88 3.03 -5.19 10.32
C ARG A 88 1.99 -5.02 9.22
N LEU A 89 1.63 -3.78 8.88
CA LEU A 89 0.69 -3.47 7.81
C LEU A 89 1.24 -3.89 6.43
N ILE A 90 2.54 -3.66 6.18
CA ILE A 90 3.20 -4.09 4.94
C ILE A 90 3.15 -5.62 4.80
N LEU A 91 3.55 -6.35 5.85
CA LEU A 91 3.48 -7.81 5.90
C LEU A 91 2.07 -8.33 5.64
N PHE A 92 1.06 -7.70 6.26
CA PHE A 92 -0.34 -8.05 6.03
C PHE A 92 -0.75 -7.84 4.56
N ARG A 93 -0.37 -6.72 3.95
CA ARG A 93 -0.66 -6.42 2.54
C ARG A 93 0.01 -7.41 1.60
N ILE A 94 1.29 -7.75 1.82
CA ILE A 94 2.01 -8.78 1.05
C ILE A 94 1.27 -10.12 1.11
N ARG A 95 0.86 -10.56 2.31
CA ARG A 95 0.09 -11.80 2.49
C ARG A 95 -1.28 -11.74 1.81
N ALA A 96 -1.97 -10.60 1.89
CA ALA A 96 -3.26 -10.40 1.23
C ALA A 96 -3.13 -10.48 -0.30
N THR A 97 -2.14 -9.81 -0.89
CA THR A 97 -1.84 -9.89 -2.33
C THR A 97 -1.49 -11.31 -2.75
N ARG A 98 -0.69 -12.04 -1.95
CA ARG A 98 -0.39 -13.46 -2.21
C ARG A 98 -1.66 -14.32 -2.23
N ARG A 99 -2.56 -14.14 -1.25
CA ARG A 99 -3.84 -14.88 -1.19
C ARG A 99 -4.73 -14.60 -2.41
N LYS A 100 -4.86 -13.33 -2.82
CA LYS A 100 -5.60 -12.97 -4.04
C LYS A 100 -5.05 -13.64 -5.29
N ARG A 101 -3.72 -13.73 -5.41
CA ARG A 101 -3.05 -14.39 -6.55
C ARG A 101 -3.31 -15.89 -6.56
N VAL A 102 -3.18 -16.56 -5.40
CA VAL A 102 -3.49 -17.99 -5.27
C VAL A 102 -4.95 -18.27 -5.61
N HIS A 103 -5.87 -17.43 -5.15
CA HIS A 103 -7.28 -17.56 -5.48
C HIS A 103 -7.56 -17.38 -6.98
N ALA A 104 -6.91 -16.41 -7.63
CA ALA A 104 -7.05 -16.22 -9.07
C ALA A 104 -6.49 -17.43 -9.85
N LEU A 105 -5.32 -17.95 -9.46
CA LEU A 105 -4.74 -19.16 -10.05
C LEU A 105 -5.63 -20.38 -9.89
N ASN A 106 -6.22 -20.57 -8.70
CA ASN A 106 -7.17 -21.66 -8.47
C ASN A 106 -8.44 -21.51 -9.32
N GLY A 107 -8.90 -20.26 -9.53
CA GLY A 107 -10.00 -19.99 -10.46
C GLY A 107 -9.67 -20.41 -11.89
N PHE A 108 -8.47 -20.08 -12.40
CA PHE A 108 -8.02 -20.53 -13.72
C PHE A 108 -7.79 -22.05 -13.78
N ALA A 109 -7.27 -22.66 -12.71
CA ALA A 109 -7.01 -24.10 -12.66
C ALA A 109 -8.29 -24.95 -12.59
N GLN A 110 -9.38 -24.39 -12.04
CA GLN A 110 -10.69 -25.06 -12.06
C GLN A 110 -11.44 -24.90 -13.39
N VAL A 111 -11.10 -23.89 -14.19
CA VAL A 111 -11.46 -23.85 -15.60
C VAL A 111 -10.53 -24.80 -16.35
N LYS A 112 -10.79 -26.10 -16.25
CA LYS A 112 -10.30 -27.06 -17.24
C LYS A 112 -11.02 -26.74 -18.55
N GLN A 113 -10.48 -25.83 -19.35
CA GLN A 113 -10.83 -25.78 -20.76
C GLN A 113 -10.56 -27.18 -21.31
N THR A 114 -11.61 -27.86 -21.76
CA THR A 114 -11.44 -29.02 -22.61
C THR A 114 -10.64 -28.58 -23.83
N GLN A 115 -9.77 -29.47 -24.34
CA GLN A 115 -8.87 -29.15 -25.45
C GLN A 115 -9.63 -28.58 -26.67
N ASP A 116 -10.88 -28.99 -26.84
CA ASP A 116 -11.81 -28.51 -27.87
C ASP A 116 -12.25 -27.05 -27.67
N GLU A 117 -12.53 -26.61 -26.44
CA GLU A 117 -12.87 -25.20 -26.16
C GLU A 117 -11.68 -24.27 -26.44
N HIS A 118 -10.47 -24.72 -26.11
CA HIS A 118 -9.24 -23.97 -26.38
C HIS A 118 -8.95 -23.84 -27.88
N ILE A 119 -9.15 -24.93 -28.65
CA ILE A 119 -8.99 -24.92 -30.11
C ILE A 119 -10.06 -24.04 -30.77
N ASN A 120 -11.28 -24.02 -30.25
CA ASN A 120 -12.35 -23.21 -30.82
C ASN A 120 -12.12 -21.70 -30.58
N GLU A 121 -11.62 -21.31 -29.40
CA GLU A 121 -11.20 -19.92 -29.15
C GLU A 121 -10.05 -19.47 -30.05
N LEU A 122 -9.06 -20.33 -30.30
CA LEU A 122 -7.98 -20.05 -31.24
C LEU A 122 -8.49 -19.85 -32.67
N ARG A 123 -9.49 -20.64 -33.08
CA ARG A 123 -10.11 -20.54 -34.41
C ARG A 123 -10.88 -19.23 -34.59
N VAL A 124 -11.59 -18.78 -33.55
CA VAL A 124 -12.31 -17.49 -33.54
C VAL A 124 -11.36 -16.29 -33.52
N MET A 125 -10.19 -16.41 -32.87
CA MET A 125 -9.17 -15.35 -32.91
C MET A 125 -8.45 -15.24 -34.26
N TRP A 126 -8.46 -16.30 -35.08
CA TRP A 126 -7.77 -16.36 -36.37
C TRP A 126 -8.68 -16.17 -37.58
N SER A 127 -9.99 -16.08 -37.39
CA SER A 127 -10.97 -15.64 -38.39
C SER A 127 -11.15 -14.13 -38.38
#